data_AF-A0A4Y1ZNC2-F1
#
_entry.id   AF-A0A4Y1ZNC2-F1
#
_cell.length_a   1.000
_cell.length_b   1.000
_cell.length_c   1.000
_cell.angle_alpha   90.00
_cell.angle_beta   90.00
_cell.angle_gamma   90.00
#
_symmetry.space_group_name_H-M   'P 1'
#
loop_
_entity.id
_entity.type
_entity.pdbx_description
1 polymer ?
#
loop_
_entity_poly.entity_id
_entity_poly.type
_entity_poly.pdbx_seq_one_letter_code
_entity_poly.pdbx_strand_id
1 'polypeptide(L)'
;MNPSAKTQNVREVTDSAFSPDTVPENHFHLGNFKYVVVSDFANAVRIHIREYELDGTGRVFPTEHGIDLSPLLWQSFTKKMEFLNMPNSSGDINIIENILMISTKWINEEAFVNLQLIFEKEDLTSQFSPSVCLLSKEQWVCLKQIRKDVTFAATCLLFGKIFMNLLRKEISAQTPKALFTDECSDIEIVLITSLLELLRDYLEENIQLVQKCHGCETFQGNPLAHECVAYNYERLNYYGDLAIFNMNSRQLVRDFVQKNAHIINYVNETFIANLNMLNLIEKAKEMYVAADPIPIRLS
;
A
#
# COMPACT_ATOMS: atom_id res chain seq x y z
N MET A 1 -16.12 -24.90 -13.57
CA MET A 1 -15.04 -24.29 -14.38
C MET A 1 -14.32 -23.30 -13.49
N ASN A 2 -13.17 -23.67 -12.95
CA ASN A 2 -12.34 -22.80 -12.10
C ASN A 2 -11.51 -21.88 -12.99
N PRO A 3 -11.37 -20.57 -12.66
CA PRO A 3 -10.35 -19.76 -13.28
C PRO A 3 -8.99 -20.23 -12.76
N SER A 4 -8.19 -20.75 -13.69
CA SER A 4 -6.79 -21.12 -13.49
C SER A 4 -6.02 -19.96 -12.83
N ALA A 5 -5.36 -20.27 -11.72
CA ALA A 5 -4.41 -19.39 -11.06
C ALA A 5 -3.26 -19.10 -12.04
N LYS A 6 -3.31 -17.92 -12.68
CA LYS A 6 -2.16 -17.38 -13.39
C LYS A 6 -1.10 -17.05 -12.34
N THR A 7 -0.01 -17.80 -12.36
CA THR A 7 1.22 -17.53 -11.62
C THR A 7 1.69 -16.11 -11.96
N GLN A 8 1.54 -15.16 -11.04
CA GLN A 8 2.06 -13.80 -11.17
C GLN A 8 3.57 -13.82 -10.94
N ASN A 9 4.34 -14.23 -11.95
CA ASN A 9 5.76 -13.85 -12.04
C ASN A 9 5.81 -12.35 -12.41
N VAL A 10 5.68 -11.49 -11.39
CA VAL A 10 5.73 -10.04 -11.57
C VAL A 10 7.18 -9.64 -11.89
N ARG A 11 7.42 -9.23 -13.14
CA ARG A 11 8.69 -8.65 -13.59
C ARG A 11 9.02 -7.40 -12.75
N GLU A 12 10.27 -6.94 -12.78
CA GLU A 12 10.61 -5.59 -12.28
C GLU A 12 9.74 -4.55 -12.96
N VAL A 13 8.97 -3.83 -12.16
CA VAL A 13 8.14 -2.74 -12.63
C VAL A 13 8.94 -1.48 -12.35
N THR A 14 9.70 -1.05 -13.34
CA THR A 14 10.51 0.16 -13.27
C THR A 14 9.77 1.32 -13.92
N ASP A 15 9.83 2.50 -13.27
CA ASP A 15 9.50 3.77 -13.92
C ASP A 15 10.57 4.06 -15.00
N SER A 16 10.32 3.59 -16.22
CA SER A 16 11.31 3.51 -17.29
C SER A 16 10.67 3.79 -18.64
N ALA A 17 11.50 4.02 -19.64
CA ALA A 17 11.03 4.46 -20.94
C ALA A 17 10.12 3.44 -21.65
N PHE A 18 9.00 3.89 -22.22
CA PHE A 18 8.06 3.00 -22.92
C PHE A 18 7.59 3.59 -24.26
N SER A 19 6.93 2.76 -25.06
CA SER A 19 6.32 3.20 -26.32
C SER A 19 4.96 3.85 -26.04
N PRO A 20 4.60 4.99 -26.66
CA PRO A 20 3.28 5.61 -26.48
C PRO A 20 2.12 4.65 -26.78
N ASP A 21 2.31 3.74 -27.74
CA ASP A 21 1.32 2.74 -28.17
C ASP A 21 1.18 1.57 -27.19
N THR A 22 2.05 1.48 -26.18
CA THR A 22 2.09 0.35 -25.25
C THR A 22 2.44 0.84 -23.86
N VAL A 23 1.45 1.47 -23.21
CA VAL A 23 1.54 1.87 -21.80
C VAL A 23 1.75 0.61 -20.95
N PRO A 24 2.84 0.53 -20.16
CA PRO A 24 3.12 -0.67 -19.37
C PRO A 24 2.07 -0.91 -18.28
N GLU A 25 2.00 -2.15 -17.80
CA GLU A 25 1.20 -2.48 -16.61
C GLU A 25 1.64 -1.60 -15.43
N ASN A 26 0.69 -1.26 -14.55
CA ASN A 26 0.88 -0.35 -13.41
C ASN A 26 1.18 1.11 -13.75
N HIS A 27 1.08 1.52 -15.03
CA HIS A 27 1.10 2.92 -15.44
C HIS A 27 -0.33 3.40 -15.72
N PHE A 28 -0.79 4.35 -14.92
CA PHE A 28 -2.15 4.89 -14.99
C PHE A 28 -2.09 6.33 -15.54
N HIS A 29 -2.70 6.56 -16.70
CA HIS A 29 -2.64 7.85 -17.37
C HIS A 29 -3.54 8.89 -16.68
N LEU A 30 -2.98 10.09 -16.43
CA LEU A 30 -3.71 11.24 -15.87
C LEU A 30 -4.10 12.27 -16.93
N GLY A 31 -3.49 12.26 -18.12
CA GLY A 31 -3.62 13.31 -19.13
C GLY A 31 -2.28 14.01 -19.39
N ASN A 32 -2.07 14.50 -20.62
CA ASN A 32 -0.92 15.33 -21.01
C ASN A 32 0.44 14.76 -20.54
N PHE A 33 0.73 13.51 -20.90
CA PHE A 33 1.96 12.80 -20.51
C PHE A 33 2.23 12.73 -19.00
N LYS A 34 1.20 12.88 -18.15
CA LYS A 34 1.31 12.60 -16.72
C LYS A 34 0.77 11.21 -16.40
N TYR A 35 1.48 10.48 -15.56
CA TYR A 35 1.12 9.13 -15.15
C TYR A 35 1.27 8.97 -13.64
N VAL A 36 0.45 8.07 -13.07
CA VAL A 36 0.74 7.42 -11.80
C VAL A 36 1.39 6.07 -12.09
N VAL A 37 2.53 5.79 -11.49
CA VAL A 37 3.24 4.52 -11.70
C VAL A 37 3.46 3.83 -10.37
N VAL A 38 3.01 2.58 -10.26
CA VAL A 38 3.38 1.72 -9.13
C VAL A 38 4.59 0.89 -9.53
N SER A 39 5.72 1.14 -8.89
CA SER A 39 7.00 0.51 -9.20
C SER A 39 7.54 -0.27 -8.00
N ASP A 40 8.48 -1.17 -8.26
CA ASP A 40 9.34 -1.72 -7.21
C ASP A 40 10.77 -1.26 -7.43
N PHE A 41 11.32 -0.54 -6.44
CA PHE A 41 12.71 -0.10 -6.45
C PHE A 41 13.39 -0.57 -5.17
N ALA A 42 14.54 -1.23 -5.30
CA ALA A 42 15.31 -1.75 -4.17
C ALA A 42 14.49 -2.63 -3.19
N ASN A 43 13.57 -3.46 -3.71
CA ASN A 43 12.61 -4.27 -2.94
C ASN A 43 11.64 -3.45 -2.06
N ALA A 44 11.31 -2.22 -2.47
CA ALA A 44 10.26 -1.41 -1.87
C ALA A 44 9.28 -0.94 -2.95
N VAL A 45 7.97 -0.98 -2.65
CA VAL A 45 6.97 -0.38 -3.54
C VAL A 45 7.10 1.14 -3.48
N ARG A 46 7.07 1.80 -4.64
CA ARG A 46 6.95 3.26 -4.76
C ARG A 46 5.77 3.60 -5.68
N ILE A 47 5.12 4.71 -5.39
CA ILE A 47 4.02 5.24 -6.19
C ILE A 47 4.46 6.61 -6.70
N HIS A 48 4.76 6.68 -7.99
CA HIS A 48 5.18 7.90 -8.65
C HIS A 48 3.98 8.63 -9.22
N ILE A 49 3.93 9.95 -9.07
CA ILE A 49 3.00 10.83 -9.79
C ILE A 49 3.88 11.81 -10.55
N ARG A 50 4.00 11.62 -11.86
CA ARG A 50 5.12 12.19 -12.63
C ARG A 50 4.72 12.57 -14.04
N GLU A 51 5.37 13.62 -14.52
CA GLU A 51 5.32 14.07 -15.91
C GLU A 51 6.39 13.36 -16.74
N TYR A 52 6.02 13.04 -17.97
CA TYR A 52 6.85 12.36 -18.94
C TYR A 52 6.99 13.20 -20.20
N GLU A 53 8.05 12.96 -20.95
CA GLU A 53 8.32 13.61 -22.22
C GLU A 53 8.63 12.57 -23.29
N LEU A 54 8.44 12.96 -24.55
CA LEU A 54 8.90 12.18 -25.69
C LEU A 54 10.38 12.49 -25.94
N ASP A 55 11.21 11.46 -26.08
CA ASP A 55 12.56 11.66 -26.58
C ASP A 55 12.58 11.82 -28.11
N GLY A 56 13.78 12.09 -28.65
CA GLY A 56 14.00 12.15 -30.09
C GLY A 56 13.77 10.83 -30.84
N THR A 57 13.55 9.72 -30.14
CA THR A 57 13.21 8.42 -30.72
C THR A 57 11.70 8.11 -30.68
N GLY A 58 10.90 9.00 -30.08
CA GLY A 58 9.45 8.84 -29.94
C GLY A 58 9.03 7.96 -28.76
N ARG A 59 9.96 7.62 -27.85
CA ARG A 59 9.66 6.91 -26.60
C ARG A 59 9.30 7.90 -25.49
N VAL A 60 8.49 7.47 -24.53
CA VAL A 60 8.04 8.26 -23.38
C VAL A 60 8.97 8.01 -22.20
N PHE A 61 9.51 9.04 -21.56
CA PHE A 61 10.49 8.95 -20.46
C PHE A 61 10.07 9.81 -19.27
N PRO A 62 10.31 9.35 -18.02
CA PRO A 62 10.02 10.14 -16.84
C PRO A 62 10.92 11.39 -16.76
N THR A 63 10.34 12.53 -16.42
CA THR A 63 11.07 13.78 -16.13
C THR A 63 11.38 13.92 -14.64
N GLU A 64 12.11 14.95 -14.23
CA GLU A 64 12.28 15.29 -12.81
C GLU A 64 11.01 15.89 -12.15
N HIS A 65 10.04 16.34 -12.96
CA HIS A 65 8.77 16.92 -12.50
C HIS A 65 7.80 15.83 -12.04
N GLY A 66 7.88 15.50 -10.77
CA GLY A 66 7.02 14.51 -10.15
C GLY A 66 7.33 14.33 -8.69
N ILE A 67 6.54 13.51 -8.02
CA ILE A 67 6.78 13.08 -6.65
C ILE A 67 6.72 11.56 -6.58
N ASP A 68 7.34 10.99 -5.56
CA ASP A 68 7.30 9.57 -5.29
C ASP A 68 6.93 9.30 -3.83
N LEU A 69 5.92 8.45 -3.65
CA LEU A 69 5.29 8.19 -2.36
C LEU A 69 5.56 6.75 -1.94
N SER A 70 5.75 6.56 -0.63
CA SER A 70 5.59 5.22 -0.06
C SER A 70 4.11 4.81 -0.08
N PRO A 71 3.79 3.51 -0.06
CA PRO A 71 2.39 3.06 -0.03
C PRO A 71 1.60 3.59 1.18
N LEU A 72 2.26 3.72 2.34
CA LEU A 72 1.65 4.29 3.54
C LEU A 72 1.30 5.77 3.34
N LEU A 73 2.24 6.56 2.82
CA LEU A 73 2.00 7.99 2.54
C LEU A 73 0.94 8.18 1.45
N TRP A 74 0.92 7.30 0.44
CA TRP A 74 -0.14 7.27 -0.56
C TRP A 74 -1.52 7.05 0.08
N GLN A 75 -1.67 6.13 1.03
CA GLN A 75 -2.95 5.95 1.72
C GLN A 75 -3.34 7.13 2.61
N SER A 76 -2.40 7.75 3.32
CA SER A 76 -2.70 8.99 4.04
C SER A 76 -3.15 10.09 3.07
N PHE A 77 -2.56 10.13 1.88
CA PHE A 77 -2.93 11.04 0.81
C PHE A 77 -4.31 10.76 0.21
N THR A 78 -4.64 9.52 -0.16
CA THR A 78 -5.96 9.16 -0.72
C THR A 78 -7.11 9.51 0.21
N LYS A 79 -6.95 9.28 1.53
CA LYS A 79 -7.94 9.68 2.53
C LYS A 79 -8.18 11.18 2.54
N LYS A 80 -7.11 11.98 2.51
CA LYS A 80 -7.26 13.44 2.48
C LYS A 80 -7.85 13.92 1.16
N MET A 81 -7.52 13.28 0.03
CA MET A 81 -8.08 13.64 -1.28
C MET A 81 -9.61 13.65 -1.30
N GLU A 82 -10.28 12.77 -0.54
CA GLU A 82 -11.75 12.72 -0.48
C GLU A 82 -12.38 14.01 0.06
N PHE A 83 -11.66 14.73 0.93
CA PHE A 83 -12.13 15.97 1.57
C PHE A 83 -11.59 17.24 0.90
N LEU A 84 -10.61 17.11 0.00
CA LEU A 84 -9.97 18.24 -0.66
C LEU A 84 -10.74 18.66 -1.92
N ASN A 85 -11.36 19.84 -1.88
CA ASN A 85 -12.01 20.47 -3.03
C ASN A 85 -11.02 21.31 -3.86
N MET A 86 -9.85 20.74 -4.14
CA MET A 86 -8.81 21.39 -4.93
C MET A 86 -9.04 21.21 -6.44
N PRO A 87 -8.54 22.13 -7.28
CA PRO A 87 -7.98 23.44 -6.91
C PRO A 87 -9.09 24.45 -6.58
N ASN A 88 -9.11 25.00 -5.37
CA ASN A 88 -10.01 26.09 -4.94
C ASN A 88 -9.26 27.43 -4.87
N SER A 89 -10.00 28.54 -4.89
CA SER A 89 -9.44 29.90 -4.87
C SER A 89 -8.96 30.37 -3.51
N SER A 90 -9.16 29.59 -2.44
CA SER A 90 -8.82 29.97 -1.06
C SER A 90 -7.33 29.88 -0.73
N GLY A 91 -6.50 29.30 -1.61
CA GLY A 91 -5.06 29.16 -1.36
C GLY A 91 -4.73 28.20 -0.21
N ASP A 92 -5.62 27.23 0.05
CA ASP A 92 -5.47 26.29 1.16
C ASP A 92 -4.21 25.45 0.99
N ILE A 93 -3.43 25.35 2.07
CA ILE A 93 -2.25 24.48 2.16
C ILE A 93 -2.59 23.33 3.09
N ASN A 94 -2.42 22.11 2.61
CA ASN A 94 -2.62 20.89 3.39
C ASN A 94 -1.30 20.14 3.48
N ILE A 95 -0.94 19.74 4.69
CA ILE A 95 0.27 18.96 4.96
C ILE A 95 -0.15 17.59 5.49
N ILE A 96 0.42 16.54 4.92
CA ILE A 96 0.15 15.14 5.26
C ILE A 96 1.41 14.52 5.85
N GLU A 97 1.30 13.99 7.07
CA GLU A 97 2.39 13.34 7.82
C GLU A 97 3.68 14.18 7.93
N ASN A 98 3.58 15.50 7.86
CA ASN A 98 4.72 16.43 7.75
C ASN A 98 5.66 16.17 6.55
N ILE A 99 5.21 15.37 5.56
CA ILE A 99 6.02 14.93 4.42
C ILE A 99 5.44 15.40 3.09
N LEU A 100 4.12 15.42 2.89
CA LEU A 100 3.53 15.82 1.61
C LEU A 100 2.75 17.12 1.76
N MET A 101 3.16 18.16 1.04
CA MET A 101 2.41 19.39 0.87
C MET A 101 1.51 19.31 -0.36
N ILE A 102 0.26 19.74 -0.18
CA ILE A 102 -0.73 19.95 -1.22
C ILE A 102 -1.17 21.41 -1.15
N SER A 103 -1.02 22.15 -2.24
CA SER A 103 -1.45 23.55 -2.34
C SER A 103 -2.01 23.88 -3.71
N THR A 104 -2.62 25.05 -3.87
CA THR A 104 -3.02 25.58 -5.18
C THR A 104 -1.89 26.46 -5.72
N LYS A 105 -1.46 26.22 -6.97
CA LYS A 105 -0.56 27.11 -7.70
C LYS A 105 -1.26 27.68 -8.93
N TRP A 106 -1.19 28.99 -9.12
CA TRP A 106 -1.78 29.67 -10.26
C TRP A 106 -0.74 29.89 -11.35
N ILE A 107 -1.05 29.50 -12.58
CA ILE A 107 -0.21 29.69 -13.78
C ILE A 107 -1.12 30.18 -14.89
N ASN A 108 -0.84 31.36 -15.45
CA ASN A 108 -1.62 31.95 -16.55
C ASN A 108 -3.15 31.95 -16.27
N GLU A 109 -3.55 32.40 -15.07
CA GLU A 109 -4.95 32.43 -14.61
C GLU A 109 -5.62 31.05 -14.42
N GLU A 110 -4.90 29.96 -14.61
CA GLU A 110 -5.35 28.60 -14.36
C GLU A 110 -4.80 28.07 -13.03
N ALA A 111 -5.64 27.36 -12.28
CA ALA A 111 -5.29 26.81 -10.98
C ALA A 111 -4.87 25.34 -11.09
N PHE A 112 -3.71 25.01 -10.53
CA PHE A 112 -3.12 23.68 -10.49
C PHE A 112 -3.02 23.19 -9.05
N VAL A 113 -3.24 21.89 -8.86
CA VAL A 113 -2.87 21.22 -7.61
C VAL A 113 -1.37 20.98 -7.62
N ASN A 114 -0.70 21.56 -6.63
CA ASN A 114 0.74 21.47 -6.42
C ASN A 114 1.02 20.42 -5.35
N LEU A 115 1.70 19.35 -5.74
CA LEU A 115 2.18 18.30 -4.86
C LEU A 115 3.70 18.41 -4.71
N GLN A 116 4.17 18.51 -3.48
CA GLN A 116 5.60 18.67 -3.19
C GLN A 116 5.96 17.98 -1.88
N LEU A 117 7.07 17.25 -1.89
CA LEU A 117 7.58 16.60 -0.68
C LEU A 117 8.34 17.59 0.20
N ILE A 118 8.23 17.40 1.50
CA ILE A 118 8.96 18.06 2.58
C ILE A 118 9.85 16.99 3.21
N PHE A 119 11.11 17.32 3.44
CA PHE A 119 12.03 16.46 4.16
C PHE A 119 12.68 17.25 5.30
N GLU A 120 12.94 16.54 6.40
CA GLU A 120 13.68 17.07 7.54
C GLU A 120 15.17 16.76 7.35
N LYS A 121 16.01 17.76 7.59
CA LYS A 121 17.47 17.63 7.57
C LYS A 121 17.99 17.11 8.91
N GLU A 122 19.28 16.74 8.92
CA GLU A 122 19.99 16.34 10.14
C GLU A 122 19.99 17.43 11.23
N ASP A 123 19.92 18.71 10.83
CA ASP A 123 19.82 19.86 11.73
C ASP A 123 18.37 20.15 12.19
N LEU A 124 17.43 19.22 11.93
CA LEU A 124 16.00 19.31 12.25
C LEU A 124 15.27 20.46 11.52
N THR A 125 15.87 21.03 10.47
CA THR A 125 15.19 22.00 9.61
C THR A 125 14.44 21.29 8.50
N SER A 126 13.23 21.77 8.20
CA SER A 126 12.44 21.27 7.08
C SER A 126 12.81 21.99 5.78
N GLN A 127 12.95 21.23 4.69
CA GLN A 127 13.17 21.76 3.35
C GLN A 127 12.21 21.11 2.36
N PHE A 128 11.78 21.88 1.36
CA PHE A 128 11.01 21.36 0.24
C PHE A 128 11.90 20.61 -0.76
N SER A 129 11.40 19.48 -1.25
CA SER A 129 11.94 18.80 -2.41
C SER A 129 11.96 19.74 -3.62
N PRO A 130 13.05 19.77 -4.40
CA PRO A 130 13.07 20.50 -5.66
C PRO A 130 12.06 19.93 -6.66
N SER A 131 11.74 18.63 -6.56
CA SER A 131 10.76 17.98 -7.42
C SER A 131 9.33 18.34 -7.02
N VAL A 132 8.57 18.79 -8.01
CA VAL A 132 7.19 19.25 -7.88
C VAL A 132 6.34 18.55 -8.92
N CYS A 133 5.12 18.16 -8.55
CA CYS A 133 4.11 17.70 -9.50
C CYS A 133 2.94 18.69 -9.54
N LEU A 134 2.64 19.21 -10.72
CA LEU A 134 1.50 20.09 -10.97
C LEU A 134 0.42 19.33 -11.74
N LEU A 135 -0.79 19.29 -11.18
CA LEU A 135 -1.94 18.63 -11.77
C LEU A 135 -3.02 19.67 -12.12
N SER A 136 -3.51 19.65 -13.36
CA SER A 136 -4.71 20.40 -13.73
C SER A 136 -5.92 19.86 -12.95
N LYS A 137 -7.05 20.57 -13.04
CA LYS A 137 -8.31 20.12 -12.44
C LYS A 137 -8.72 18.73 -12.95
N GLU A 138 -8.60 18.48 -14.25
CA GLU A 138 -8.94 17.21 -14.89
C GLU A 138 -8.02 16.09 -14.42
N GLN A 139 -6.71 16.36 -14.34
CA GLN A 139 -5.71 15.41 -13.86
C GLN A 139 -5.94 15.06 -12.39
N TRP A 140 -6.31 16.04 -11.55
CA TRP A 140 -6.66 15.82 -10.15
C TRP A 140 -7.93 14.98 -9.98
N VAL A 141 -8.97 15.25 -10.77
CA VAL A 141 -10.19 14.43 -10.80
C VAL A 141 -9.89 13.01 -11.25
N CYS A 142 -9.06 12.85 -12.28
CA CYS A 142 -8.62 11.54 -12.77
C CYS A 142 -7.85 10.78 -11.67
N LEU A 143 -6.89 11.42 -11.00
CA LEU A 143 -6.14 10.84 -9.88
C LEU A 143 -7.06 10.32 -8.78
N LYS A 144 -8.10 11.09 -8.42
CA LYS A 144 -9.11 10.64 -7.46
C LYS A 144 -9.84 9.40 -7.94
N GLN A 145 -10.20 9.31 -9.21
CA GLN A 145 -10.94 8.17 -9.76
C GLN A 145 -10.11 6.88 -9.74
N ILE A 146 -8.84 6.95 -10.15
CA ILE A 146 -7.96 5.77 -10.25
C ILE A 146 -7.36 5.33 -8.91
N ARG A 147 -7.63 6.04 -7.81
CA ARG A 147 -6.93 5.85 -6.52
C ARG A 147 -7.00 4.42 -5.99
N LYS A 148 -8.13 3.73 -6.22
CA LYS A 148 -8.35 2.34 -5.78
C LYS A 148 -7.55 1.35 -6.63
N ASP A 149 -7.43 1.61 -7.93
CA ASP A 149 -6.67 0.77 -8.85
C ASP A 149 -5.16 0.88 -8.56
N VAL A 150 -4.68 2.09 -8.29
CA VAL A 150 -3.29 2.33 -7.85
C VAL A 150 -3.02 1.63 -6.52
N THR A 151 -3.95 1.73 -5.56
CA THR A 151 -3.87 1.03 -4.28
C THR A 151 -3.80 -0.48 -4.46
N PHE A 152 -4.65 -1.04 -5.32
CA PHE A 152 -4.66 -2.46 -5.63
C PHE A 152 -3.35 -2.92 -6.28
N ALA A 153 -2.83 -2.15 -7.25
CA ALA A 153 -1.54 -2.43 -7.88
C ALA A 153 -0.38 -2.42 -6.86
N ALA A 154 -0.37 -1.45 -5.94
CA ALA A 154 0.61 -1.38 -4.85
C ALA A 154 0.54 -2.61 -3.92
N THR A 155 -0.67 -3.04 -3.56
CA THR A 155 -0.88 -4.25 -2.75
C THR A 155 -0.41 -5.50 -3.48
N CYS A 156 -0.73 -5.64 -4.77
CA CYS A 156 -0.27 -6.75 -5.61
C CYS A 156 1.27 -6.82 -5.65
N LEU A 157 1.95 -5.69 -5.79
CA LEU A 157 3.40 -5.66 -5.85
C LEU A 157 4.05 -5.97 -4.48
N LEU A 158 3.47 -5.41 -3.41
CA LEU A 158 3.93 -5.64 -2.04
C LEU A 158 3.85 -7.13 -1.66
N PHE A 159 2.71 -7.77 -1.91
CA PHE A 159 2.49 -9.15 -1.45
C PHE A 159 2.79 -10.22 -2.50
N GLY A 160 2.71 -9.89 -3.79
CA GLY A 160 3.02 -10.83 -4.87
C GLY A 160 4.52 -10.94 -5.14
N LYS A 161 5.27 -9.84 -5.04
CA LYS A 161 6.70 -9.83 -5.33
C LYS A 161 7.56 -9.65 -4.09
N ILE A 162 7.40 -8.54 -3.37
CA ILE A 162 8.31 -8.16 -2.28
C ILE A 162 8.21 -9.16 -1.13
N PHE A 163 7.00 -9.48 -0.66
CA PHE A 163 6.78 -10.47 0.39
C PHE A 163 7.34 -11.84 0.00
N MET A 164 7.08 -12.31 -1.21
CA MET A 164 7.59 -13.60 -1.69
C MET A 164 9.12 -13.63 -1.75
N ASN A 165 9.76 -12.54 -2.17
CA ASN A 165 11.21 -12.44 -2.18
C ASN A 165 11.81 -12.43 -0.76
N LEU A 166 11.16 -11.74 0.18
CA LEU A 166 11.54 -11.77 1.59
C LEU A 166 11.41 -13.18 2.17
N LEU A 167 10.29 -13.86 1.89
CA LEU A 167 10.04 -15.23 2.32
C LEU A 167 11.10 -16.20 1.80
N ARG A 168 11.39 -16.17 0.50
CA ARG A 168 12.47 -16.99 -0.09
C ARG A 168 13.82 -16.75 0.57
N LYS A 169 14.16 -15.48 0.83
CA LYS A 169 15.42 -15.11 1.47
C LYS A 169 15.51 -15.59 2.92
N GLU A 170 14.41 -15.52 3.65
CA GLU A 170 14.39 -15.95 5.06
C GLU A 170 14.45 -17.49 5.17
N ILE A 171 13.81 -18.20 4.25
CA ILE A 171 13.87 -19.68 4.18
C ILE A 171 15.27 -20.16 3.78
N SER A 172 15.90 -19.53 2.79
CA SER A 172 17.25 -19.91 2.35
C SER A 172 18.32 -19.66 3.41
N ALA A 173 18.04 -18.80 4.39
CA ALA A 173 18.87 -18.58 5.56
C ALA A 173 18.72 -19.66 6.64
N GLN A 174 17.70 -20.53 6.55
CA GLN A 174 17.47 -21.61 7.53
C GLN A 174 18.40 -22.81 7.27
N THR A 175 18.85 -23.46 8.35
CA THR A 175 19.56 -24.74 8.25
C THR A 175 18.58 -25.87 7.89
N PRO A 176 18.90 -26.75 6.92
CA PRO A 176 18.04 -27.88 6.56
C PRO A 176 17.79 -28.78 7.77
N LYS A 177 16.52 -29.01 8.12
CA LYS A 177 16.13 -30.01 9.11
C LYS A 177 15.73 -31.31 8.41
N ALA A 178 15.77 -32.45 9.11
CA ALA A 178 15.27 -33.71 8.56
C ALA A 178 13.76 -33.58 8.25
N LEU A 179 13.33 -34.08 7.09
CA LEU A 179 11.92 -34.15 6.71
C LEU A 179 11.25 -35.26 7.50
N PHE A 180 10.09 -34.97 8.12
CA PHE A 180 9.20 -36.00 8.61
C PHE A 180 8.40 -36.56 7.43
N THR A 181 7.98 -37.83 7.48
CA THR A 181 7.43 -38.55 6.33
C THR A 181 5.90 -38.46 6.20
N ASP A 182 5.25 -37.60 6.98
CA ASP A 182 3.78 -37.48 6.99
C ASP A 182 3.23 -36.65 5.82
N GLU A 183 1.97 -36.92 5.49
CA GLU A 183 1.27 -36.48 4.27
C GLU A 183 1.32 -34.95 4.07
N CYS A 184 1.80 -34.53 2.89
CA CYS A 184 2.14 -33.15 2.57
C CYS A 184 0.95 -32.17 2.60
N SER A 185 -0.29 -32.64 2.37
CA SER A 185 -1.47 -31.77 2.26
C SER A 185 -1.88 -31.15 3.60
N ASP A 186 -1.75 -31.88 4.70
CA ASP A 186 -2.12 -31.38 6.01
C ASP A 186 -1.15 -30.30 6.48
N ILE A 187 0.13 -30.43 6.08
CA ILE A 187 1.18 -29.47 6.41
C ILE A 187 1.00 -28.15 5.67
N GLU A 188 0.60 -28.17 4.39
CA GLU A 188 0.28 -26.94 3.65
C GLU A 188 -0.86 -26.16 4.31
N ILE A 189 -1.90 -26.86 4.77
CA ILE A 189 -3.03 -26.25 5.49
C ILE A 189 -2.55 -25.62 6.80
N VAL A 190 -1.67 -26.29 7.55
CA VAL A 190 -1.08 -25.75 8.80
C VAL A 190 -0.27 -24.48 8.51
N LEU A 191 0.57 -24.49 7.48
CA LEU A 191 1.38 -23.32 7.08
C LEU A 191 0.49 -22.15 6.64
N ILE A 192 -0.52 -22.40 5.81
CA ILE A 192 -1.48 -21.39 5.36
C ILE A 192 -2.24 -20.80 6.55
N THR A 193 -2.73 -21.65 7.45
CA THR A 193 -3.46 -21.24 8.66
C THR A 193 -2.57 -20.40 9.56
N SER A 194 -1.31 -20.83 9.77
CA SER A 194 -0.36 -20.06 10.57
C SER A 194 -0.05 -18.69 9.98
N LEU A 195 0.08 -18.58 8.66
CA LEU A 195 0.32 -17.28 8.01
C LEU A 195 -0.93 -16.39 8.10
N LEU A 196 -2.11 -16.97 7.94
CA LEU A 196 -3.39 -16.27 8.03
C LEU A 196 -3.61 -15.68 9.44
N GLU A 197 -3.32 -16.45 10.49
CA GLU A 197 -3.36 -15.95 11.87
C GLU A 197 -2.40 -14.79 12.08
N LEU A 198 -1.15 -14.91 11.62
CA LEU A 198 -0.17 -13.83 11.75
C LEU A 198 -0.59 -12.57 10.98
N LEU A 199 -1.16 -12.73 9.78
CA LEU A 199 -1.69 -11.60 9.01
C LEU A 199 -2.82 -10.88 9.75
N ARG A 200 -3.73 -11.62 10.40
CA ARG A 200 -4.79 -11.05 11.24
C ARG A 200 -4.19 -10.29 12.42
N ASP A 201 -3.24 -10.88 13.12
CA ASP A 201 -2.61 -10.27 14.31
C ASP A 201 -1.90 -8.95 13.93
N TYR A 202 -1.11 -8.97 12.85
CA TYR A 202 -0.48 -7.76 12.31
C TYR A 202 -1.49 -6.72 11.84
N LEU A 203 -2.61 -7.14 11.25
CA LEU A 203 -3.67 -6.23 10.81
C LEU A 203 -4.30 -5.54 12.02
N GLU A 204 -4.63 -6.29 13.07
CA GLU A 204 -5.18 -5.76 14.31
C GLU A 204 -4.21 -4.79 14.99
N GLU A 205 -2.95 -5.18 15.19
CA GLU A 205 -1.92 -4.34 15.79
C GLU A 205 -1.76 -3.04 15.00
N ASN A 206 -1.69 -3.13 13.66
CA ASN A 206 -1.52 -1.94 12.84
C ASN A 206 -2.76 -1.05 12.80
N ILE A 207 -3.97 -1.60 12.82
CA ILE A 207 -5.20 -0.80 12.95
C ILE A 207 -5.13 0.02 14.24
N GLN A 208 -4.74 -0.60 15.36
CA GLN A 208 -4.58 0.10 16.64
C GLN A 208 -3.53 1.21 16.56
N LEU A 209 -2.41 0.98 15.85
CA LEU A 209 -1.34 1.97 15.69
C LEU A 209 -1.72 3.15 14.78
N VAL A 210 -2.42 2.89 13.67
CA VAL A 210 -2.80 3.95 12.71
C VAL A 210 -4.08 4.68 13.10
N GLN A 211 -4.83 4.16 14.07
CA GLN A 211 -6.02 4.81 14.61
C GLN A 211 -5.62 6.04 15.46
N LYS A 212 -5.32 7.16 14.78
CA LYS A 212 -5.13 8.47 15.41
C LYS A 212 -6.43 9.26 15.33
N CYS A 213 -7.32 8.95 16.25
CA CYS A 213 -8.58 9.65 16.35
C CYS A 213 -8.43 10.86 17.28
N HIS A 214 -8.46 12.07 16.70
CA HIS A 214 -8.25 13.32 17.46
C HIS A 214 -9.28 13.51 18.60
N GLY A 215 -10.51 13.02 18.43
CA GLY A 215 -11.50 13.03 19.51
C GLY A 215 -11.30 11.95 20.58
N CYS A 216 -10.65 10.82 20.27
CA CYS A 216 -10.21 9.86 21.30
C CYS A 216 -9.03 10.39 22.12
N GLU A 217 -8.15 11.20 21.52
CA GLU A 217 -7.01 11.82 22.21
C GLU A 217 -7.44 12.98 23.12
N THR A 218 -8.53 13.69 22.78
CA THR A 218 -8.96 14.93 23.45
C THR A 218 -10.13 14.76 24.41
N PHE A 219 -11.02 13.78 24.22
CA PHE A 219 -12.16 13.55 25.11
C PHE A 219 -11.96 12.30 25.97
N GLN A 220 -11.54 12.49 27.22
CA GLN A 220 -11.61 11.47 28.30
C GLN A 220 -13.05 11.21 28.79
N GLY A 221 -14.07 11.40 27.95
CA GLY A 221 -15.48 11.39 28.33
C GLY A 221 -16.33 10.54 27.39
N ASN A 222 -16.75 9.37 27.90
CA ASN A 222 -17.63 8.38 27.26
C ASN A 222 -17.16 7.83 25.90
N PRO A 223 -16.47 6.67 25.87
CA PRO A 223 -16.04 5.98 24.64
C PRO A 223 -17.17 5.70 23.64
N LEU A 224 -18.44 5.70 24.07
CA LEU A 224 -19.62 5.47 23.22
C LEU A 224 -20.08 6.72 22.46
N ALA A 225 -19.60 7.91 22.82
CA ALA A 225 -20.00 9.17 22.18
C ALA A 225 -19.08 9.61 21.04
N HIS A 226 -17.95 8.90 20.85
CA HIS A 226 -17.02 9.18 19.77
C HIS A 226 -17.09 8.07 18.71
N GLU A 227 -17.57 8.39 17.51
CA GLU A 227 -17.64 7.51 16.33
C GLU A 227 -16.26 7.08 15.78
N CYS A 228 -15.22 7.06 16.61
CA CYS A 228 -14.01 6.28 16.37
C CYS A 228 -14.23 4.81 16.73
N VAL A 229 -15.32 4.33 16.13
CA VAL A 229 -15.49 3.02 15.55
C VAL A 229 -15.76 1.90 16.55
N ALA A 230 -17.06 1.70 16.80
CA ALA A 230 -17.59 0.75 17.78
C ALA A 230 -17.34 -0.72 17.38
N TYR A 231 -17.10 -0.99 16.10
CA TYR A 231 -16.97 -2.34 15.54
C TYR A 231 -15.75 -2.48 14.63
N ASN A 232 -15.14 -3.67 14.61
CA ASN A 232 -14.00 -4.02 13.75
C ASN A 232 -14.31 -3.83 12.27
N TYR A 233 -15.55 -4.07 11.81
CA TYR A 233 -15.94 -3.80 10.42
C TYR A 233 -15.69 -2.36 10.00
N GLU A 234 -16.16 -1.42 10.80
CA GLU A 234 -15.99 -0.01 10.50
C GLU A 234 -14.49 0.38 10.64
N ARG A 235 -13.76 -0.20 11.62
CA ARG A 235 -12.32 0.10 11.80
C ARG A 235 -11.54 -0.33 10.59
N LEU A 236 -11.86 -1.51 10.08
CA LEU A 236 -11.27 -2.04 8.88
C LEU A 236 -11.59 -1.16 7.66
N ASN A 237 -12.84 -0.70 7.51
CA ASN A 237 -13.20 0.18 6.40
C ASN A 237 -12.42 1.50 6.42
N TYR A 238 -12.22 2.07 7.61
CA TYR A 238 -11.49 3.32 7.74
C TYR A 238 -9.97 3.13 7.69
N TYR A 239 -9.42 2.13 8.36
CA TYR A 239 -7.98 2.00 8.62
C TYR A 239 -7.30 0.81 7.95
N GLY A 240 -8.05 -0.11 7.33
CA GLY A 240 -7.53 -1.38 6.82
C GLY A 240 -6.41 -1.22 5.81
N ASP A 241 -6.58 -0.37 4.78
CA ASP A 241 -5.53 -0.17 3.78
C ASP A 241 -4.29 0.49 4.39
N LEU A 242 -4.45 1.47 5.29
CA LEU A 242 -3.32 2.04 6.04
C LEU A 242 -2.60 0.96 6.86
N ALA A 243 -3.35 0.12 7.56
CA ALA A 243 -2.80 -0.93 8.40
C ALA A 243 -2.03 -1.96 7.59
N ILE A 244 -2.52 -2.32 6.40
CA ILE A 244 -1.84 -3.20 5.45
C ILE A 244 -0.51 -2.59 4.97
N PHE A 245 -0.49 -1.32 4.56
CA PHE A 245 0.74 -0.68 4.11
C PHE A 245 1.70 -0.29 5.25
N ASN A 246 1.21 -0.27 6.48
CA ASN A 246 2.04 -0.15 7.68
C ASN A 246 2.66 -1.49 8.13
N MET A 247 2.27 -2.63 7.54
CA MET A 247 2.83 -3.92 7.90
C MET A 247 4.32 -4.00 7.59
N ASN A 248 5.10 -4.34 8.61
CA ASN A 248 6.51 -4.69 8.43
C ASN A 248 6.61 -6.09 7.83
N SER A 249 6.57 -6.19 6.50
CA SER A 249 6.60 -7.46 5.78
C SER A 249 7.83 -8.31 6.12
N ARG A 250 8.96 -7.68 6.45
CA ARG A 250 10.18 -8.41 6.85
C ARG A 250 10.00 -9.07 8.20
N GLN A 251 9.42 -8.38 9.17
CA GLN A 251 9.16 -8.95 10.49
C GLN A 251 8.08 -10.03 10.42
N LEU A 252 7.00 -9.80 9.65
CA LEU A 252 5.96 -10.81 9.40
C LEU A 252 6.53 -12.11 8.83
N VAL A 253 7.43 -12.02 7.84
CA VAL A 253 8.11 -13.20 7.27
C VAL A 253 8.97 -13.91 8.32
N ARG A 254 9.71 -13.18 9.15
CA ARG A 254 10.54 -13.77 10.22
C ARG A 254 9.68 -14.50 11.23
N ASP A 255 8.61 -13.88 11.69
CA ASP A 255 7.69 -14.47 12.66
C ASP A 255 7.02 -15.72 12.08
N PHE A 256 6.64 -15.69 10.80
CA PHE A 256 6.12 -16.86 10.09
C PHE A 256 7.13 -18.01 10.04
N VAL A 257 8.38 -17.73 9.65
CA VAL A 257 9.44 -18.73 9.57
C VAL A 257 9.77 -19.31 10.96
N GLN A 258 9.85 -18.45 11.98
CA GLN A 258 10.13 -18.85 13.36
C GLN A 258 8.99 -19.69 13.95
N LYS A 259 7.73 -19.26 13.80
CA LYS A 259 6.54 -19.99 14.28
C LYS A 259 6.46 -21.39 13.65
N ASN A 260 6.91 -21.54 12.40
CA ASN A 260 6.85 -22.79 11.64
C ASN A 260 8.20 -23.50 11.50
N ALA A 261 9.19 -23.20 12.35
CA ALA A 261 10.56 -23.68 12.22
C ALA A 261 10.71 -25.22 12.19
N HIS A 262 9.71 -25.98 12.64
CA HIS A 262 9.69 -27.44 12.65
C HIS A 262 9.20 -28.05 11.32
N ILE A 263 8.42 -27.31 10.53
CA ILE A 263 7.87 -27.71 9.22
C ILE A 263 8.31 -26.77 8.09
N ILE A 264 9.28 -25.88 8.34
CA ILE A 264 9.66 -24.84 7.37
C ILE A 264 10.22 -25.40 6.06
N ASN A 265 10.77 -26.62 6.08
CA ASN A 265 11.27 -27.30 4.87
C ASN A 265 10.16 -27.57 3.83
N TYR A 266 8.89 -27.54 4.24
CA TYR A 266 7.75 -27.71 3.33
C TYR A 266 7.38 -26.41 2.60
N VAL A 267 7.93 -25.26 3.02
CA VAL A 267 7.80 -23.99 2.30
C VAL A 267 8.79 -23.97 1.14
N ASN A 268 8.51 -24.77 0.12
CA ASN A 268 9.29 -24.87 -1.11
C ASN A 268 8.74 -23.94 -2.22
N GLU A 269 9.38 -23.92 -3.39
CA GLU A 269 8.92 -23.07 -4.50
C GLU A 269 7.51 -23.41 -5.00
N THR A 270 7.06 -24.66 -4.88
CA THR A 270 5.68 -25.04 -5.23
C THR A 270 4.68 -24.40 -4.27
N PHE A 271 4.94 -24.47 -2.95
CA PHE A 271 4.13 -23.79 -1.94
C PHE A 271 4.10 -22.28 -2.19
N ILE A 272 5.27 -21.66 -2.39
CA ILE A 272 5.38 -20.20 -2.62
C ILE A 272 4.65 -19.79 -3.90
N ALA A 273 4.76 -20.57 -4.99
CA ALA A 273 4.09 -20.28 -6.25
C ALA A 273 2.55 -20.42 -6.16
N ASN A 274 2.05 -21.27 -5.26
CA ASN A 274 0.62 -21.48 -5.03
C ASN A 274 0.04 -20.53 -3.96
N LEU A 275 0.88 -19.79 -3.24
CA LEU A 275 0.46 -18.91 -2.16
C LEU A 275 -0.27 -17.67 -2.70
N ASN A 276 -1.58 -17.61 -2.51
CA ASN A 276 -2.39 -16.45 -2.88
C ASN A 276 -2.50 -15.47 -1.71
N MET A 277 -1.52 -14.56 -1.60
CA MET A 277 -1.48 -13.59 -0.50
C MET A 277 -2.67 -12.62 -0.49
N LEU A 278 -3.19 -12.22 -1.65
CA LEU A 278 -4.35 -11.32 -1.71
C LEU A 278 -5.58 -11.97 -1.05
N ASN A 279 -5.82 -13.25 -1.35
CA ASN A 279 -6.88 -14.01 -0.72
C ASN A 279 -6.64 -14.21 0.79
N LEU A 280 -5.39 -14.40 1.23
CA LEU A 280 -5.08 -14.50 2.66
C LEU A 280 -5.31 -13.18 3.40
N ILE A 281 -5.01 -12.05 2.77
CA ILE A 281 -5.31 -10.73 3.35
C ILE A 281 -6.81 -10.54 3.50
N GLU A 282 -7.60 -10.86 2.48
CA GLU A 282 -9.06 -10.76 2.57
C GLU A 282 -9.63 -11.68 3.67
N LYS A 283 -9.12 -12.91 3.79
CA LYS A 283 -9.50 -13.79 4.91
C LYS A 283 -9.07 -13.25 6.27
N ALA A 284 -7.90 -12.62 6.37
CA ALA A 284 -7.43 -12.01 7.61
C ALA A 284 -8.35 -10.85 8.02
N LYS A 285 -8.80 -10.05 7.04
CA LYS A 285 -9.81 -9.01 7.24
C LYS A 285 -11.14 -9.59 7.74
N GLU A 286 -11.64 -10.67 7.12
CA GLU A 286 -12.85 -11.36 7.56
C GLU A 286 -12.73 -11.87 9.00
N MET A 287 -11.59 -12.49 9.34
CA MET A 287 -11.31 -12.96 10.70
C MET A 287 -11.26 -11.83 11.72
N TYR A 288 -10.67 -10.69 11.35
CA TYR A 288 -10.65 -9.50 12.20
C TYR A 288 -12.06 -8.98 12.48
N VAL A 289 -12.92 -8.89 11.45
CA VAL A 289 -14.32 -8.47 11.63
C VAL A 289 -15.11 -9.47 12.48
N ALA A 290 -14.90 -10.77 12.26
CA ALA A 290 -15.59 -11.83 13.01
C ALA A 290 -15.20 -11.89 14.50
N ALA A 291 -14.09 -11.25 14.89
CA ALA A 291 -13.65 -11.18 16.28
C ALA A 291 -14.44 -10.17 17.14
N ASP A 292 -15.31 -9.35 16.53
CA ASP A 292 -16.19 -8.46 17.28
C ASP A 292 -17.09 -9.25 18.24
N PRO A 293 -17.19 -8.85 19.52
CA PRO A 293 -18.19 -9.43 20.41
C PRO A 293 -19.59 -9.10 19.87
N ILE A 294 -20.39 -10.14 19.60
CA ILE A 294 -21.80 -9.98 19.20
C ILE A 294 -22.47 -9.04 20.22
N PRO A 295 -23.09 -7.93 19.81
CA PRO A 295 -23.83 -7.09 20.74
C PRO A 295 -24.98 -7.94 21.29
N ILE A 296 -24.88 -8.33 22.57
CA ILE A 296 -26.02 -8.84 23.32
C ILE A 296 -27.02 -7.69 23.31
N ARG A 297 -28.01 -7.76 22.41
CA ARG A 297 -29.17 -6.87 22.48
C ARG A 297 -29.84 -7.16 23.82
N LEU A 298 -29.61 -6.29 24.80
CA LEU A 298 -30.45 -6.22 25.98
C LEU A 298 -31.83 -5.78 25.47
N SER A 299 -32.71 -6.78 25.30
CA SER A 299 -34.14 -6.62 25.04
C SER A 299 -34.84 -5.95 26.21
#